data_AF-A0AAD8IVK1-F1
#
_entry.id   AF-A0AAD8IVK1-F1
#
_cell.length_a   1.000
_cell.length_b   1.000
_cell.length_c   1.000
_cell.angle_alpha   90.00
_cell.angle_beta   90.00
_cell.angle_gamma   90.00
#
_symmetry.space_group_name_H-M   'P 1'
#
loop_
_entity.id
_entity.type
_entity.pdbx_description
1 polymer ?
#
loop_
_entity_poly.entity_id
_entity_poly.type
_entity_poly.pdbx_seq_one_letter_code
_entity_poly.pdbx_strand_id
1 'polypeptide(L)'
;MANSLLLTTPFPLPSKPKSFHFKLTSSFTHITTNNPFKLPTKKAQKSKLFFKKVQAIGKTDERASLGIDPDEEILVGEDSAVFELGQQKVSSWVYFSGILGVVLFVLQVGWIDNSTGLGQDFIQAVSTISDSPEVVMILLILIFAGVHSGLASLRDAGEKLIGERAFRVLFAGTSLPLAVSTVVYFINHRYDGVQLWQLQDVPLLHHLLWLSNFVSFFFLYPSTFNLLEVAAVDKPKMHLWESGIMRITRHPQMVGQVMWCLAHTIWIGNTVAVAASVGLIGHHLFGVWNGDRRLAIRYGEDFELVKSRTSVIPFAAILEGRQKLPKDYYKEFIRLPYLAITFVTLGAYFAHPLMQAASFRLHW
;
A
#
# COMPACT_ATOMS: atom_id res chain seq x y z
N MET A 1 38.19 -8.67 28.63
CA MET A 1 38.20 -9.87 29.51
C MET A 1 36.93 -9.90 30.32
N ALA A 2 35.96 -10.69 29.87
CA ALA A 2 34.88 -11.31 30.65
C ALA A 2 34.15 -12.25 29.67
N ASN A 3 34.12 -13.53 30.01
CA ASN A 3 33.67 -14.63 29.17
C ASN A 3 32.17 -14.60 28.92
N SER A 4 31.74 -15.01 27.72
CA SER A 4 30.45 -15.67 27.55
C SER A 4 30.60 -16.83 26.57
N LEU A 5 30.42 -18.04 27.10
CA LEU A 5 30.46 -19.34 26.44
C LEU A 5 29.04 -19.88 26.38
N LEU A 6 28.74 -20.61 25.30
CA LEU A 6 27.54 -21.45 25.04
C LEU A 6 26.30 -20.67 24.53
N LEU A 7 25.66 -21.00 23.42
CA LEU A 7 25.28 -22.32 22.91
C LEU A 7 25.34 -22.39 21.38
N THR A 8 26.16 -23.28 20.83
CA THR A 8 26.03 -23.81 19.46
C THR A 8 25.43 -25.22 19.55
N THR A 9 24.22 -25.39 19.03
CA THR A 9 23.68 -26.73 18.71
C THR A 9 23.23 -26.71 17.25
N PRO A 10 23.71 -27.63 16.39
CA PRO A 10 23.20 -27.75 15.02
C PRO A 10 21.88 -28.53 15.03
N PHE A 11 20.84 -27.94 14.44
CA PHE A 11 19.62 -28.67 14.11
C PHE A 11 19.91 -29.75 13.05
N PRO A 12 19.38 -30.99 13.18
CA PRO A 12 19.53 -32.00 12.15
C PRO A 12 18.62 -31.69 10.94
N LEU A 13 19.21 -31.68 9.75
CA LEU A 13 18.52 -31.59 8.46
C LEU A 13 17.63 -32.84 8.23
N PRO A 14 16.37 -32.69 7.78
CA PRO A 14 15.59 -33.82 7.29
C PRO A 14 16.10 -34.28 5.91
N SER A 15 16.19 -35.60 5.75
CA SER A 15 16.56 -36.30 4.52
C SER A 15 15.62 -36.00 3.33
N LYS A 16 16.20 -35.91 2.14
CA LYS A 16 15.56 -35.70 0.82
C LYS A 16 14.25 -36.51 0.63
N PRO A 17 13.16 -35.91 0.13
CA PRO A 17 12.02 -36.67 -0.36
C PRO A 17 12.32 -37.33 -1.72
N LYS A 18 11.83 -38.57 -1.89
CA LYS A 18 11.95 -39.39 -3.10
C LYS A 18 11.21 -38.74 -4.28
N SER A 19 11.81 -38.74 -5.47
CA SER A 19 11.15 -38.24 -6.68
C SER A 19 9.98 -39.15 -7.07
N PHE A 20 8.79 -38.56 -7.19
CA PHE A 20 7.65 -39.19 -7.84
C PHE A 20 7.58 -38.70 -9.29
N HIS A 21 7.92 -39.57 -10.24
CA HIS A 21 7.68 -39.33 -11.65
C HIS A 21 6.21 -39.58 -11.98
N PHE A 22 5.46 -38.51 -12.27
CA PHE A 22 4.13 -38.62 -12.86
C PHE A 22 4.27 -38.63 -14.40
N LYS A 23 3.98 -39.76 -15.04
CA LYS A 23 3.84 -39.83 -16.51
C LYS A 23 2.48 -39.23 -16.89
N LEU A 24 2.49 -38.10 -17.57
CA LEU A 24 1.28 -37.51 -18.16
C LEU A 24 1.07 -38.12 -19.56
N THR A 25 0.14 -39.05 -19.71
CA THR A 25 -0.34 -39.52 -21.02
C THR A 25 -1.45 -38.59 -21.49
N SER A 26 -1.21 -37.84 -22.57
CA SER A 26 -2.24 -37.04 -23.25
C SER A 26 -3.09 -37.93 -24.15
N SER A 27 -4.37 -38.11 -23.82
CA SER A 27 -5.37 -38.56 -24.80
C SER A 27 -6.27 -37.38 -25.14
N PHE A 28 -6.05 -36.81 -26.32
CA PHE A 28 -7.00 -35.89 -26.96
C PHE A 28 -8.14 -36.72 -27.54
N THR A 29 -9.35 -36.55 -27.02
CA THR A 29 -10.58 -36.96 -27.71
C THR A 29 -11.31 -35.72 -28.19
N HIS A 30 -11.41 -35.61 -29.51
CA HIS A 30 -12.29 -34.70 -30.22
C HIS A 30 -13.73 -34.84 -29.73
N ILE A 31 -14.35 -33.74 -29.30
CA ILE A 31 -15.79 -33.65 -29.16
C ILE A 31 -16.30 -32.65 -30.19
N THR A 32 -17.16 -33.19 -31.04
CA THR A 32 -17.88 -32.62 -32.17
C THR A 32 -18.80 -31.49 -31.75
N THR A 33 -18.83 -30.45 -32.59
CA THR A 33 -19.75 -29.32 -32.50
C THR A 33 -21.15 -29.74 -32.95
N ASN A 34 -22.14 -29.67 -32.06
CA ASN A 34 -23.56 -29.61 -32.42
C ASN A 34 -24.23 -28.53 -31.56
N ASN A 35 -24.61 -27.42 -32.20
CA ASN A 35 -25.61 -26.48 -31.69
C ASN A 35 -26.97 -27.20 -31.62
N PRO A 36 -27.79 -26.97 -30.58
CA PRO A 36 -28.83 -25.96 -30.73
C PRO A 36 -29.24 -25.19 -29.44
N PHE A 37 -29.68 -23.95 -29.66
CA PHE A 37 -30.79 -23.26 -28.98
C PHE A 37 -30.59 -22.46 -27.66
N LYS A 38 -31.10 -21.22 -27.77
CA LYS A 38 -31.79 -20.34 -26.79
C LYS A 38 -30.95 -19.51 -25.82
N LEU A 39 -30.73 -18.26 -26.23
CA LEU A 39 -30.48 -17.11 -25.34
C LEU A 39 -31.68 -16.93 -24.37
N PRO A 40 -31.46 -16.86 -23.05
CA PRO A 40 -32.44 -16.27 -22.16
C PRO A 40 -32.25 -14.75 -22.14
N THR A 41 -33.26 -14.04 -22.66
CA THR A 41 -33.44 -12.59 -22.46
C THR A 41 -33.70 -12.30 -20.99
N LYS A 42 -32.64 -12.07 -20.20
CA LYS A 42 -32.80 -11.47 -18.87
C LYS A 42 -33.01 -9.97 -19.02
N LYS A 43 -34.25 -9.55 -18.75
CA LYS A 43 -34.62 -8.15 -18.50
C LYS A 43 -33.63 -7.55 -17.50
N ALA A 44 -32.92 -6.51 -17.90
CA ALA A 44 -32.12 -5.69 -17.02
C ALA A 44 -33.05 -5.05 -15.97
N GLN A 45 -32.97 -5.54 -14.73
CA GLN A 45 -33.61 -4.92 -13.59
C GLN A 45 -32.84 -3.62 -13.31
N LYS A 46 -33.34 -2.50 -13.87
CA LYS A 46 -32.85 -1.16 -13.56
C LYS A 46 -33.04 -0.93 -12.06
N SER A 47 -31.97 -1.10 -11.28
CA SER A 47 -31.91 -0.53 -9.94
C SER A 47 -31.97 0.99 -10.09
N LYS A 48 -33.13 1.59 -9.77
CA LYS A 48 -33.25 3.04 -9.63
C LYS A 48 -32.41 3.45 -8.41
N LEU A 49 -31.13 3.75 -8.62
CA LEU A 49 -30.40 4.58 -7.68
C LEU A 49 -30.92 6.01 -7.89
N PHE A 50 -31.79 6.46 -7.00
CA PHE A 50 -32.15 7.86 -6.89
C PHE A 50 -30.95 8.60 -6.32
N PHE A 51 -30.09 9.15 -7.17
CA PHE A 51 -29.21 10.24 -6.76
C PHE A 51 -30.05 11.53 -6.76
N LYS A 52 -30.42 12.00 -5.56
CA LYS A 52 -31.03 13.32 -5.38
C LYS A 52 -29.95 14.35 -5.72
N LYS A 53 -30.13 15.05 -6.84
CA LYS A 53 -29.37 16.24 -7.21
C LYS A 53 -29.68 17.33 -6.17
N VAL A 54 -28.80 17.55 -5.20
CA VAL A 54 -28.97 18.61 -4.21
C VAL A 54 -28.60 19.94 -4.88
N GLN A 55 -29.61 20.57 -5.46
CA GLN A 55 -29.53 21.97 -5.87
C GLN A 55 -29.52 22.84 -4.61
N ALA A 56 -28.51 23.70 -4.49
CA ALA A 56 -28.26 24.52 -3.32
C ALA A 56 -29.23 25.71 -3.19
N ILE A 57 -30.54 25.46 -3.04
CA ILE A 57 -31.54 26.47 -2.67
C ILE A 57 -32.58 25.76 -1.80
N GLY A 58 -32.43 25.83 -0.47
CA GLY A 58 -33.37 25.22 0.51
C GLY A 58 -32.74 24.49 1.71
N LYS A 59 -31.48 24.75 2.06
CA LYS A 59 -30.69 23.92 3.01
C LYS A 59 -31.15 23.92 4.47
N THR A 60 -31.96 24.87 4.92
CA THR A 60 -32.24 25.04 6.37
C THR A 60 -33.39 24.15 6.85
N ASP A 61 -34.46 24.02 6.06
CA ASP A 61 -35.69 23.33 6.49
C ASP A 61 -35.65 21.80 6.30
N GLU A 62 -34.85 21.29 5.36
CA GLU A 62 -34.63 19.83 5.20
C GLU A 62 -33.67 19.25 6.26
N ARG A 63 -32.76 20.04 6.84
CA ARG A 63 -31.79 19.55 7.85
C ARG A 63 -32.46 19.23 9.18
N ALA A 64 -33.35 20.11 9.65
CA ALA A 64 -34.08 19.93 10.89
C ALA A 64 -35.04 18.72 10.84
N SER A 65 -35.61 18.41 9.66
CA SER A 65 -36.53 17.28 9.49
C SER A 65 -35.83 15.91 9.41
N LEU A 66 -34.52 15.87 9.18
CA LEU A 66 -33.71 14.65 9.17
C LEU A 66 -32.99 14.38 10.51
N GLY A 67 -33.17 15.23 11.52
CA GLY A 67 -32.48 15.10 12.81
C GLY A 67 -30.96 15.27 12.71
N ILE A 68 -30.46 15.84 11.61
CA ILE A 68 -29.04 16.11 11.37
C ILE A 68 -28.68 17.41 12.12
N ASP A 69 -27.63 17.38 12.93
CA ASP A 69 -27.14 18.58 13.62
C ASP A 69 -26.89 19.68 12.55
N PRO A 70 -27.44 20.90 12.69
CA PRO A 70 -27.26 21.96 11.69
C PRO A 70 -25.81 22.29 11.36
N ASP A 71 -24.88 21.92 12.26
CA ASP A 71 -23.43 22.04 12.07
C ASP A 71 -22.75 20.83 11.38
N GLU A 72 -23.47 19.72 11.18
CA GLU A 72 -22.96 18.50 10.55
C GLU A 72 -23.00 18.63 9.01
N GLU A 73 -21.81 18.77 8.44
CA GLU A 73 -21.67 18.93 7.00
C GLU A 73 -21.85 17.59 6.29
N ILE A 74 -22.81 17.51 5.37
CA ILE A 74 -23.04 16.31 4.55
C ILE A 74 -21.76 16.02 3.75
N LEU A 75 -21.14 14.88 4.05
CA LEU A 75 -19.96 14.38 3.35
C LEU A 75 -20.36 13.94 1.94
N VAL A 76 -19.51 14.28 0.97
CA VAL A 76 -19.59 13.74 -0.39
C VAL A 76 -18.65 12.55 -0.54
N GLY A 77 -17.55 12.54 0.21
CA GLY A 77 -16.70 11.37 0.34
C GLY A 77 -17.26 10.28 1.26
N GLU A 78 -16.73 9.08 1.11
CA GLU A 78 -16.97 7.92 1.96
C GLU A 78 -16.31 8.09 3.34
N ASP A 79 -16.87 7.38 4.33
CA ASP A 79 -16.30 7.28 5.68
C ASP A 79 -15.10 6.29 5.68
N SER A 80 -13.91 6.75 6.06
CA SER A 80 -12.68 5.97 6.00
C SER A 80 -12.56 4.98 7.16
N ALA A 81 -11.82 3.88 6.98
CA ALA A 81 -11.58 2.87 8.03
C ALA A 81 -12.83 2.23 8.66
N VAL A 82 -14.02 2.38 8.06
CA VAL A 82 -15.22 1.67 8.52
C VAL A 82 -15.05 0.18 8.27
N PHE A 83 -15.26 -0.62 9.31
CA PHE A 83 -15.17 -2.08 9.22
C PHE A 83 -16.29 -2.71 10.04
N GLU A 84 -17.32 -3.19 9.34
CA GLU A 84 -18.46 -3.84 9.97
C GLU A 84 -18.28 -5.35 10.02
N LEU A 85 -17.94 -5.88 11.20
CA LEU A 85 -17.71 -7.31 11.42
C LEU A 85 -18.88 -8.19 10.96
N GLY A 86 -20.13 -7.75 11.21
CA GLY A 86 -21.32 -8.50 10.82
C GLY A 86 -21.56 -8.60 9.31
N GLN A 87 -20.95 -7.72 8.51
CA GLN A 87 -21.04 -7.76 7.05
C GLN A 87 -19.93 -8.62 6.41
N GLN A 88 -18.95 -9.08 7.20
CA GLN A 88 -17.82 -9.86 6.71
C GLN A 88 -18.19 -11.32 6.48
N LYS A 89 -17.87 -11.84 5.29
CA LYS A 89 -18.02 -13.27 4.98
C LYS A 89 -16.73 -14.00 5.27
N VAL A 90 -16.76 -15.01 6.15
CA VAL A 90 -15.59 -15.87 6.45
C VAL A 90 -14.97 -16.45 5.16
N SER A 91 -15.80 -16.84 4.19
CA SER A 91 -15.32 -17.31 2.88
C SER A 91 -14.44 -16.31 2.16
N SER A 92 -14.75 -15.00 2.21
CA SER A 92 -13.93 -13.95 1.58
C SER A 92 -12.55 -13.86 2.21
N TRP A 93 -12.45 -14.06 3.53
CA TRP A 93 -11.18 -14.07 4.25
C TRP A 93 -10.35 -15.32 3.95
N VAL A 94 -10.99 -16.49 3.78
CA VAL A 94 -10.32 -17.70 3.31
C VAL A 94 -9.78 -17.49 1.89
N TYR A 95 -10.58 -16.92 0.97
CA TYR A 95 -10.12 -16.57 -0.38
C TYR A 95 -8.97 -15.57 -0.35
N PHE A 96 -9.07 -14.52 0.48
CA PHE A 96 -8.01 -13.54 0.69
C PHE A 96 -6.70 -14.23 1.11
N SER A 97 -6.73 -15.08 2.14
CA SER A 97 -5.54 -15.79 2.61
C SER A 97 -4.95 -16.71 1.53
N GLY A 98 -5.80 -17.42 0.77
CA GLY A 98 -5.36 -18.26 -0.34
C GLY A 98 -4.69 -17.45 -1.46
N ILE A 99 -5.32 -16.36 -1.90
CA ILE A 99 -4.76 -15.47 -2.95
C ILE A 99 -3.45 -14.85 -2.48
N LEU A 100 -3.41 -14.32 -1.25
CA LEU A 100 -2.21 -13.74 -0.67
C LEU A 100 -1.08 -14.78 -0.63
N GLY A 101 -1.37 -16.00 -0.18
CA GLY A 101 -0.39 -17.10 -0.19
C GLY A 101 0.15 -17.41 -1.59
N VAL A 102 -0.71 -17.47 -2.61
CA VAL A 102 -0.29 -17.70 -4.00
C VAL A 102 0.55 -16.54 -4.52
N VAL A 103 0.15 -15.28 -4.29
CA VAL A 103 0.90 -14.10 -4.73
C VAL A 103 2.29 -14.07 -4.09
N LEU A 104 2.37 -14.32 -2.78
CA LEU A 104 3.65 -14.38 -2.06
C LEU A 104 4.51 -15.55 -2.54
N PHE A 105 3.92 -16.70 -2.84
CA PHE A 105 4.65 -17.85 -3.40
C PHE A 105 5.20 -17.56 -4.80
N VAL A 106 4.39 -16.96 -5.67
CA VAL A 106 4.84 -16.57 -7.03
C VAL A 106 5.94 -15.51 -6.95
N LEU A 107 5.80 -14.51 -6.08
CA LEU A 107 6.85 -13.52 -5.85
C LEU A 107 8.12 -14.17 -5.31
N GLN A 108 7.98 -15.12 -4.38
CA GLN A 108 9.10 -15.87 -3.84
C GLN A 108 9.85 -16.63 -4.94
N VAL A 109 9.16 -17.47 -5.71
CA VAL A 109 9.80 -18.34 -6.71
C VAL A 109 10.25 -17.57 -7.95
N GLY A 110 9.42 -16.66 -8.45
CA GLY A 110 9.66 -15.97 -9.72
C GLY A 110 10.56 -14.74 -9.61
N TRP A 111 10.79 -14.22 -8.40
CA TRP A 111 11.56 -12.99 -8.21
C TRP A 111 12.59 -13.07 -7.09
N ILE A 112 12.19 -13.50 -5.89
CA ILE A 112 13.05 -13.39 -4.69
C ILE A 112 14.09 -14.51 -4.60
N ASP A 113 13.72 -15.75 -4.92
CA ASP A 113 14.59 -16.91 -4.76
C ASP A 113 15.85 -16.81 -5.64
N ASN A 114 17.04 -16.94 -5.05
CA ASN A 114 18.30 -16.80 -5.78
C ASN A 114 18.54 -17.89 -6.84
N SER A 115 17.80 -19.01 -6.80
CA SER A 115 17.98 -20.11 -7.75
C SER A 115 16.99 -20.06 -8.92
N THR A 116 15.79 -19.53 -8.73
CA THR A 116 14.74 -19.49 -9.75
C THR A 116 14.25 -18.09 -10.11
N GLY A 117 14.49 -17.11 -9.25
CA GLY A 117 13.95 -15.76 -9.36
C GLY A 117 14.82 -14.82 -10.19
N LEU A 118 14.18 -13.79 -10.76
CA LEU A 118 14.83 -12.78 -11.60
C LEU A 118 15.36 -11.56 -10.82
N GLY A 119 15.14 -11.48 -9.51
CA GLY A 119 15.46 -10.30 -8.71
C GLY A 119 16.96 -10.00 -8.66
N GLN A 120 17.79 -11.04 -8.55
CA GLN A 120 19.25 -10.88 -8.57
C GLN A 120 19.74 -10.34 -9.91
N ASP A 121 19.28 -10.92 -11.03
CA ASP A 121 19.64 -10.46 -12.38
C ASP A 121 19.19 -9.01 -12.61
N PHE A 122 17.99 -8.65 -12.13
CA PHE A 122 17.48 -7.28 -12.22
C PHE A 122 18.38 -6.31 -11.46
N ILE A 123 18.72 -6.62 -10.20
CA ILE A 123 19.60 -5.77 -9.38
C ILE A 123 20.99 -5.65 -10.00
N GLN A 124 21.56 -6.76 -10.48
CA GLN A 124 22.87 -6.76 -11.15
C GLN A 124 22.84 -5.91 -12.41
N ALA A 125 21.79 -6.03 -13.24
CA ALA A 125 21.63 -5.23 -14.46
C ALA A 125 21.59 -3.73 -14.14
N VAL A 126 20.84 -3.31 -13.12
CA VAL A 126 20.82 -1.89 -12.71
C VAL A 126 22.18 -1.47 -12.14
N SER A 127 22.84 -2.35 -11.38
CA SER A 127 24.15 -2.06 -10.77
C SER A 127 25.28 -1.94 -11.80
N THR A 128 25.14 -2.48 -13.02
CA THR A 128 26.14 -2.25 -14.08
C THR A 128 26.28 -0.78 -14.50
N ILE A 129 25.30 0.07 -14.17
CA ILE A 129 25.28 1.49 -14.55
C ILE A 129 26.24 2.31 -13.68
N SER A 130 26.46 1.92 -12.42
CA SER A 130 27.34 2.65 -11.51
C SER A 130 27.77 1.80 -10.31
N ASP A 131 29.03 1.93 -9.91
CA ASP A 131 29.54 1.34 -8.66
C ASP A 131 29.07 2.08 -7.40
N SER A 132 28.42 3.25 -7.53
CA SER A 132 27.90 4.02 -6.39
C SER A 132 26.56 3.44 -5.91
N PRO A 133 26.47 3.00 -4.64
CA PRO A 133 25.22 2.48 -4.10
C PRO A 133 24.12 3.54 -4.06
N GLU A 134 24.46 4.81 -3.92
CA GLU A 134 23.52 5.93 -3.98
C GLU A 134 22.88 6.06 -5.37
N VAL A 135 23.68 5.96 -6.43
CA VAL A 135 23.19 6.05 -7.82
C VAL A 135 22.29 4.87 -8.13
N VAL A 136 22.70 3.65 -7.80
CA VAL A 136 21.87 2.45 -7.98
C VAL A 136 20.57 2.56 -7.18
N MET A 137 20.64 3.02 -5.94
CA MET A 137 19.46 3.23 -5.10
C MET A 137 18.45 4.20 -5.75
N ILE A 138 18.93 5.33 -6.27
CA ILE A 138 18.07 6.29 -6.99
C ILE A 138 17.50 5.67 -8.27
N LEU A 139 18.28 4.92 -9.03
CA LEU A 139 17.79 4.27 -10.26
C LEU A 139 16.69 3.26 -9.96
N LEU A 140 16.84 2.43 -8.93
CA LEU A 140 15.82 1.49 -8.48
C LEU A 140 14.52 2.21 -8.09
N ILE A 141 14.64 3.31 -7.33
CA ILE A 141 13.49 4.13 -6.96
C ILE A 141 12.83 4.75 -8.20
N LEU A 142 13.59 5.25 -9.17
CA LEU A 142 13.05 5.84 -10.40
C LEU A 142 12.33 4.80 -11.26
N ILE A 143 12.89 3.59 -11.39
CA ILE A 143 12.25 2.46 -12.10
C ILE A 143 10.94 2.10 -11.40
N PHE A 144 10.97 1.88 -10.08
CA PHE A 144 9.79 1.60 -9.29
C PHE A 144 8.74 2.71 -9.43
N ALA A 145 9.14 3.97 -9.22
CA ALA A 145 8.25 5.13 -9.27
C ALA A 145 7.62 5.31 -10.65
N GLY A 146 8.39 5.11 -11.72
CA GLY A 146 7.93 5.17 -13.10
C GLY A 146 6.89 4.11 -13.42
N VAL A 147 7.18 2.84 -13.08
CA VAL A 147 6.24 1.73 -13.30
C VAL A 147 4.99 1.88 -12.43
N HIS A 148 5.17 2.11 -11.12
CA HIS A 148 4.08 2.21 -10.17
C HIS A 148 3.15 3.38 -10.48
N SER A 149 3.71 4.58 -10.67
CA SER A 149 2.93 5.79 -10.97
C SER A 149 2.35 5.78 -12.38
N GLY A 150 3.08 5.20 -13.34
CA GLY A 150 2.64 5.03 -14.72
C GLY A 150 1.42 4.12 -14.78
N LEU A 151 1.51 2.92 -14.22
CA LEU A 151 0.38 1.99 -14.14
C LEU A 151 -0.79 2.60 -13.36
N ALA A 152 -0.53 3.36 -12.29
CA ALA A 152 -1.59 4.03 -11.55
C ALA A 152 -2.33 5.06 -12.42
N SER A 153 -1.61 5.76 -13.30
CA SER A 153 -2.18 6.73 -14.24
C SER A 153 -2.92 6.08 -15.40
N LEU A 154 -2.49 4.88 -15.81
CA LEU A 154 -3.12 4.09 -16.87
C LEU A 154 -4.33 3.29 -16.40
N ARG A 155 -4.63 3.32 -15.09
CA ARG A 155 -5.69 2.51 -14.46
C ARG A 155 -7.03 2.64 -15.19
N ASP A 156 -7.53 3.84 -15.42
CA ASP A 156 -8.84 4.04 -16.05
C ASP A 156 -8.94 3.42 -17.45
N ALA A 157 -7.86 3.46 -18.23
CA ALA A 157 -7.81 2.86 -19.56
C ALA A 157 -7.61 1.34 -19.48
N GLY A 158 -6.72 0.88 -18.59
CA GLY A 158 -6.44 -0.54 -18.40
C GLY A 158 -7.64 -1.32 -17.84
N GLU A 159 -8.36 -0.74 -16.87
CA GLU A 159 -9.59 -1.32 -16.33
C GLU A 159 -10.67 -1.52 -17.41
N LYS A 160 -10.78 -0.59 -18.37
CA LYS A 160 -11.70 -0.73 -19.52
C LYS A 160 -11.28 -1.83 -20.49
N LEU A 161 -9.98 -2.12 -20.61
CA LEU A 161 -9.45 -3.08 -21.56
C LEU A 161 -9.48 -4.52 -21.03
N ILE A 162 -9.03 -4.73 -19.80
CA ILE A 162 -8.84 -6.08 -19.22
C ILE A 162 -9.66 -6.33 -17.95
N GLY A 163 -10.41 -5.33 -17.46
CA GLY A 163 -11.17 -5.40 -16.22
C GLY A 163 -10.37 -5.06 -14.96
N GLU A 164 -11.05 -4.67 -13.89
CA GLU A 164 -10.44 -4.12 -12.68
C GLU A 164 -9.58 -5.13 -11.91
N ARG A 165 -10.02 -6.39 -11.85
CA ARG A 165 -9.27 -7.46 -11.18
C ARG A 165 -7.98 -7.81 -11.92
N ALA A 166 -8.05 -8.01 -13.23
CA ALA A 166 -6.87 -8.34 -14.03
C ALA A 166 -5.87 -7.18 -14.02
N PHE A 167 -6.34 -5.94 -14.12
CA PHE A 167 -5.49 -4.77 -13.99
C PHE A 167 -4.84 -4.67 -12.61
N ARG A 168 -5.58 -4.96 -11.53
CA ARG A 168 -5.02 -5.02 -10.16
C ARG A 168 -3.91 -6.05 -10.03
N VAL A 169 -4.09 -7.25 -10.60
CA VAL A 169 -3.07 -8.31 -10.59
C VAL A 169 -1.84 -7.89 -11.38
N LEU A 170 -2.00 -7.30 -12.58
CA LEU A 170 -0.89 -6.77 -13.37
C LEU A 170 -0.14 -5.66 -12.61
N PHE A 171 -0.88 -4.73 -12.02
CA PHE A 171 -0.32 -3.63 -11.23
C PHE A 171 0.49 -4.16 -10.04
N ALA A 172 -0.08 -5.06 -9.26
CA ALA A 172 0.59 -5.63 -8.07
C ALA A 172 1.76 -6.55 -8.48
N GLY A 173 1.57 -7.40 -9.48
CA GLY A 173 2.57 -8.34 -9.96
C GLY A 173 3.79 -7.68 -10.60
N THR A 174 3.69 -6.44 -11.03
CA THR A 174 4.84 -5.64 -11.51
C THR A 174 5.41 -4.72 -10.43
N SER A 175 4.56 -4.08 -9.62
CA SER A 175 5.01 -3.14 -8.59
C SER A 175 5.65 -3.83 -7.39
N LEU A 176 5.13 -4.99 -6.94
CA LEU A 176 5.65 -5.69 -5.76
C LEU A 176 7.10 -6.18 -5.96
N PRO A 177 7.46 -6.84 -7.09
CA PRO A 177 8.85 -7.19 -7.37
C PRO A 177 9.81 -5.99 -7.29
N LEU A 178 9.45 -4.88 -7.94
CA LEU A 178 10.28 -3.68 -7.97
C LEU A 178 10.41 -3.03 -6.58
N ALA A 179 9.32 -3.01 -5.81
CA ALA A 179 9.33 -2.51 -4.44
C ALA A 179 10.22 -3.36 -3.53
N VAL A 180 10.09 -4.69 -3.60
CA VAL A 180 10.93 -5.62 -2.82
C VAL A 180 12.40 -5.48 -3.20
N SER A 181 12.73 -5.45 -4.48
CA SER A 181 14.10 -5.20 -4.95
C SER A 181 14.69 -3.91 -4.39
N THR A 182 13.93 -2.83 -4.43
CA THR A 182 14.35 -1.52 -3.90
C THR A 182 14.59 -1.58 -2.38
N VAL A 183 13.69 -2.21 -1.62
CA VAL A 183 13.80 -2.33 -0.15
C VAL A 183 14.95 -3.24 0.26
N VAL A 184 15.12 -4.40 -0.38
CA VAL A 184 16.20 -5.34 -0.10
C VAL A 184 17.55 -4.70 -0.41
N TYR A 185 17.69 -4.06 -1.57
CA TYR A 185 18.90 -3.34 -1.94
C TYR A 185 19.27 -2.29 -0.88
N PHE A 186 18.29 -1.46 -0.48
CA PHE A 186 18.50 -0.47 0.58
C PHE A 186 18.96 -1.13 1.89
N ILE A 187 18.30 -2.20 2.34
CA ILE A 187 18.68 -2.88 3.58
C ILE A 187 20.10 -3.41 3.51
N ASN A 188 20.50 -4.04 2.40
CA ASN A 188 21.83 -4.62 2.25
C ASN A 188 22.93 -3.55 2.18
N HIS A 189 22.65 -2.39 1.58
CA HIS A 189 23.60 -1.28 1.40
C HIS A 189 23.42 -0.15 2.44
N ARG A 190 22.59 -0.37 3.47
CA ARG A 190 22.18 0.71 4.41
C ARG A 190 23.33 1.33 5.19
N TYR A 191 24.47 0.65 5.30
CA TYR A 191 25.66 1.15 6.00
C TYR A 191 26.81 1.46 5.04
N ASP A 192 26.57 1.37 3.73
CA ASP A 192 27.53 1.79 2.73
C ASP A 192 27.52 3.32 2.55
N GLY A 193 28.37 3.80 1.66
CA GLY A 193 28.53 5.23 1.41
C GLY A 193 29.30 5.96 2.52
N VAL A 194 29.18 7.28 2.55
CA VAL A 194 29.89 8.15 3.49
C VAL A 194 29.00 8.44 4.69
N GLN A 195 29.50 8.18 5.90
CA GLN A 195 28.84 8.60 7.14
C GLN A 195 28.87 10.14 7.24
N LEU A 196 27.70 10.75 7.35
CA LEU A 196 27.51 12.20 7.45
C LEU A 196 27.33 12.66 8.91
N TRP A 197 26.62 11.88 9.73
CA TRP A 197 26.45 12.12 11.16
C TRP A 197 26.20 10.83 11.94
N GLN A 198 26.52 10.81 13.22
CA GLN A 198 26.29 9.67 14.12
C GLN A 198 25.62 10.19 15.39
N LEU A 199 24.33 9.89 15.58
CA LEU A 199 23.49 10.47 16.64
C LEU A 199 22.88 9.43 17.59
N GLN A 200 23.27 8.15 17.47
CA GLN A 200 22.67 7.02 18.18
C GLN A 200 22.90 7.10 19.70
N ASP A 201 23.95 7.82 20.14
CA ASP A 201 24.26 8.07 21.55
C ASP A 201 23.48 9.27 22.14
N VAL A 202 22.73 10.02 21.32
CA VAL A 202 21.94 11.16 21.80
C VAL A 202 20.77 10.63 22.66
N PRO A 203 20.66 11.07 23.94
CA PRO A 203 19.58 10.64 24.81
C PRO A 203 18.21 10.91 24.20
N LEU A 204 17.27 9.98 24.38
CA LEU A 204 15.89 10.03 23.88
C LEU A 204 15.72 10.01 22.36
N LEU A 205 16.77 10.18 21.55
CA LEU A 205 16.62 10.25 20.09
C LEU A 205 15.98 8.98 19.52
N HIS A 206 16.43 7.81 19.97
CA HIS A 206 15.82 6.54 19.56
C HIS A 206 14.30 6.52 19.80
N HIS A 207 13.86 6.95 20.99
CA HIS A 207 12.44 6.97 21.37
C HIS A 207 11.63 7.93 20.49
N LEU A 208 12.19 9.10 20.18
CA LEU A 208 11.56 10.10 19.31
C LEU A 208 11.42 9.60 17.86
N LEU A 209 12.48 8.99 17.31
CA LEU A 209 12.46 8.44 15.96
C LEU A 209 11.55 7.21 15.86
N TRP A 210 11.53 6.37 16.90
CA TRP A 210 10.60 5.26 17.01
C TRP A 210 9.15 5.75 17.03
N LEU A 211 8.83 6.75 17.88
CA LEU A 211 7.49 7.34 17.93
C LEU A 211 7.10 7.98 16.60
N SER A 212 8.03 8.69 15.95
CA SER A 212 7.81 9.26 14.62
C SER A 212 7.47 8.18 13.58
N ASN A 213 8.22 7.08 13.55
CA ASN A 213 7.93 5.93 12.69
C ASN A 213 6.61 5.24 13.06
N PHE A 214 6.29 5.13 14.36
CA PHE A 214 5.03 4.56 14.80
C PHE A 214 3.84 5.39 14.29
N VAL A 215 3.90 6.71 14.43
CA VAL A 215 2.87 7.62 13.90
C VAL A 215 2.82 7.58 12.38
N SER A 216 3.98 7.48 11.71
CA SER A 216 4.03 7.47 10.24
C SER A 216 3.26 6.30 9.62
N PHE A 217 3.19 5.15 10.30
CA PHE A 217 2.41 3.99 9.83
C PHE A 217 0.90 4.28 9.81
N PHE A 218 0.37 5.08 10.74
CA PHE A 218 -1.04 5.50 10.70
C PHE A 218 -1.36 6.37 9.48
N PHE A 219 -0.36 7.09 8.97
CA PHE A 219 -0.45 7.88 7.74
C PHE A 219 -0.22 7.05 6.47
N LEU A 220 0.62 6.00 6.51
CA LEU A 220 0.95 5.17 5.34
C LEU A 220 -0.19 4.23 4.92
N TYR A 221 -0.80 3.54 5.88
CA TYR A 221 -1.73 2.44 5.63
C TYR A 221 -3.23 2.77 5.39
N PRO A 222 -3.72 4.03 5.35
CA PRO A 222 -5.09 4.31 4.91
C PRO A 222 -5.43 3.76 3.53
N SER A 223 -4.43 3.62 2.65
CA SER A 223 -4.53 2.97 1.34
C SER A 223 -4.93 1.48 1.40
N THR A 224 -4.90 0.87 2.59
CA THR A 224 -5.18 -0.56 2.82
C THR A 224 -6.42 -0.84 3.66
N PHE A 225 -7.23 0.17 3.99
CA PHE A 225 -8.44 -0.02 4.80
C PHE A 225 -9.42 -1.07 4.24
N ASN A 226 -9.47 -1.23 2.92
CA ASN A 226 -10.29 -2.24 2.24
C ASN A 226 -9.43 -3.41 1.73
N LEU A 227 -8.88 -4.23 2.64
CA LEU A 227 -7.94 -5.31 2.32
C LEU A 227 -8.45 -6.30 1.26
N LEU A 228 -9.75 -6.62 1.25
CA LEU A 228 -10.33 -7.52 0.27
C LEU A 228 -10.28 -6.93 -1.16
N GLU A 229 -10.37 -5.61 -1.31
CA GLU A 229 -10.19 -4.93 -2.60
C GLU A 229 -8.71 -4.88 -3.02
N VAL A 230 -7.80 -4.74 -2.06
CA VAL A 230 -6.35 -4.75 -2.29
C VAL A 230 -5.93 -6.10 -2.86
N ALA A 231 -6.43 -7.20 -2.31
CA ALA A 231 -6.18 -8.56 -2.80
C ALA A 231 -7.06 -8.97 -4.00
N ALA A 232 -7.86 -8.06 -4.56
CA ALA A 232 -8.80 -8.31 -5.66
C ALA A 232 -9.87 -9.39 -5.38
N VAL A 233 -10.09 -9.75 -4.11
CA VAL A 233 -11.22 -10.60 -3.68
C VAL A 233 -12.51 -9.85 -3.97
N ASP A 234 -12.63 -8.68 -3.37
CA ASP A 234 -13.66 -7.71 -3.72
C ASP A 234 -13.21 -6.90 -4.94
N LYS A 235 -14.19 -6.36 -5.66
CA LYS A 235 -13.91 -5.57 -6.86
C LYS A 235 -13.11 -4.33 -6.48
N PRO A 236 -11.88 -4.15 -6.97
CA PRO A 236 -11.09 -2.98 -6.62
C PRO A 236 -11.75 -1.70 -7.10
N LYS A 237 -11.93 -0.70 -6.23
CA LYS A 237 -12.37 0.64 -6.63
C LYS A 237 -11.33 1.71 -6.30
N MET A 238 -11.60 2.94 -6.73
CA MET A 238 -11.00 4.12 -6.13
C MET A 238 -12.00 4.62 -5.10
N HIS A 239 -11.51 5.21 -4.03
CA HIS A 239 -12.34 5.82 -3.00
C HIS A 239 -12.05 7.31 -2.96
N LEU A 240 -13.09 8.07 -2.70
CA LEU A 240 -13.01 9.46 -2.30
C LEU A 240 -13.38 9.50 -0.81
N TRP A 241 -12.40 9.67 0.08
CA TRP A 241 -12.63 9.67 1.53
C TRP A 241 -12.60 11.10 2.09
N GLU A 242 -13.46 11.38 3.07
CA GLU A 242 -13.57 12.72 3.69
C GLU A 242 -13.46 12.70 5.23
N SER A 243 -13.38 11.52 5.85
CA SER A 243 -13.28 11.36 7.31
C SER A 243 -11.97 10.70 7.77
N GLY A 244 -11.75 10.64 9.08
CA GLY A 244 -10.59 10.03 9.72
C GLY A 244 -9.32 10.81 9.42
N ILE A 245 -8.24 10.10 9.11
CA ILE A 245 -6.94 10.69 8.74
C ILE A 245 -7.03 11.67 7.56
N MET A 246 -8.05 11.54 6.71
CA MET A 246 -8.28 12.44 5.57
C MET A 246 -8.69 13.85 5.99
N ARG A 247 -9.26 14.00 7.19
CA ARG A 247 -9.51 15.32 7.81
C ARG A 247 -8.22 16.02 8.16
N ILE A 248 -7.18 15.26 8.52
CA ILE A 248 -5.85 15.80 8.85
C ILE A 248 -5.13 16.20 7.57
N THR A 249 -5.08 15.32 6.56
CA THR A 249 -4.50 15.59 5.24
C THR A 249 -5.15 14.71 4.19
N ARG A 250 -5.35 15.24 2.97
CA ARG A 250 -5.84 14.45 1.84
C ARG A 250 -4.77 13.55 1.20
N HIS A 251 -3.51 13.68 1.61
CA HIS A 251 -2.40 12.82 1.16
C HIS A 251 -1.66 12.19 2.33
N PRO A 252 -2.34 11.34 3.13
CA PRO A 252 -1.73 10.79 4.34
C PRO A 252 -0.51 9.93 4.00
N GLN A 253 -0.56 9.14 2.93
CA GLN A 253 0.57 8.28 2.55
C GLN A 253 1.85 9.07 2.22
N MET A 254 1.72 10.28 1.63
CA MET A 254 2.88 11.15 1.41
C MET A 254 3.47 11.61 2.74
N VAL A 255 2.62 12.07 3.66
CA VAL A 255 3.06 12.55 4.99
C VAL A 255 3.73 11.44 5.78
N GLY A 256 3.13 10.25 5.81
CA GLY A 256 3.70 9.09 6.46
C GLY A 256 5.04 8.69 5.86
N GLN A 257 5.16 8.69 4.52
CA GLN A 257 6.43 8.38 3.88
C GLN A 257 7.52 9.41 4.23
N VAL A 258 7.19 10.70 4.21
CA VAL A 258 8.13 11.77 4.57
C VAL A 258 8.63 11.58 6.01
N MET A 259 7.71 11.37 6.96
CA MET A 259 8.07 11.11 8.36
C MET A 259 8.98 9.88 8.50
N TRP A 260 8.65 8.78 7.82
CA TRP A 260 9.41 7.54 7.84
C TRP A 260 10.82 7.70 7.26
N CYS A 261 10.94 8.34 6.10
CA CYS A 261 12.21 8.64 5.44
C CYS A 261 13.10 9.55 6.31
N LEU A 262 12.52 10.61 6.89
CA LEU A 262 13.26 11.51 7.78
C LEU A 262 13.77 10.78 9.02
N ALA A 263 12.93 9.94 9.65
CA ALA A 263 13.33 9.20 10.84
C ALA A 263 14.48 8.22 10.56
N HIS A 264 14.42 7.48 9.44
CA HIS A 264 15.49 6.56 9.04
C HIS A 264 16.77 7.29 8.62
N THR A 265 16.64 8.41 7.92
CA THR A 265 17.78 9.25 7.53
C THR A 265 18.52 9.76 8.77
N ILE A 266 17.79 10.31 9.75
CA ILE A 266 18.38 10.81 11.00
C ILE A 266 19.08 9.66 11.75
N TRP A 267 18.46 8.48 11.82
CA TRP A 267 19.02 7.33 12.55
C TRP A 267 20.27 6.71 11.89
N ILE A 268 20.29 6.61 10.56
CA ILE A 268 21.38 5.94 9.82
C ILE A 268 22.51 6.93 9.51
N GLY A 269 22.17 8.12 9.03
CA GLY A 269 23.10 9.24 8.89
C GLY A 269 24.19 9.12 7.84
N ASN A 270 23.97 8.38 6.75
CA ASN A 270 24.91 8.26 5.63
C ASN A 270 24.29 8.69 4.28
N THR A 271 25.12 8.73 3.25
CA THR A 271 24.73 9.14 1.88
C THR A 271 23.71 8.20 1.23
N VAL A 272 23.77 6.89 1.48
CA VAL A 272 22.78 5.93 0.94
C VAL A 272 21.39 6.17 1.52
N ALA A 273 21.27 6.38 2.84
CA ALA A 273 19.99 6.72 3.48
C ALA A 273 19.42 8.06 2.99
N VAL A 274 20.28 9.04 2.74
CA VAL A 274 19.88 10.31 2.12
C VAL A 274 19.39 10.09 0.69
N ALA A 275 20.11 9.34 -0.14
CA ALA A 275 19.72 9.05 -1.52
C ALA A 275 18.37 8.32 -1.59
N ALA A 276 18.19 7.28 -0.77
CA ALA A 276 16.93 6.54 -0.66
C ALA A 276 15.78 7.47 -0.24
N SER A 277 16.01 8.32 0.76
CA SER A 277 14.98 9.22 1.29
C SER A 277 14.61 10.32 0.32
N VAL A 278 15.58 10.95 -0.35
CA VAL A 278 15.32 11.96 -1.39
C VAL A 278 14.51 11.34 -2.53
N GLY A 279 14.90 10.16 -3.00
CA GLY A 279 14.17 9.45 -4.05
C GLY A 279 12.72 9.13 -3.66
N LEU A 280 12.52 8.53 -2.48
CA LEU A 280 11.19 8.15 -2.00
C LEU A 280 10.31 9.38 -1.68
N ILE A 281 10.87 10.41 -1.04
CA ILE A 281 10.15 11.67 -0.79
C ILE A 281 9.76 12.30 -2.13
N GLY A 282 10.68 12.39 -3.10
CA GLY A 282 10.40 12.90 -4.43
C GLY A 282 9.26 12.13 -5.13
N HIS A 283 9.28 10.80 -5.07
CA HIS A 283 8.21 9.95 -5.59
C HIS A 283 6.85 10.26 -4.92
N HIS A 284 6.80 10.40 -3.60
CA HIS A 284 5.55 10.67 -2.89
C HIS A 284 5.04 12.10 -3.08
N LEU A 285 5.93 13.08 -3.22
CA LEU A 285 5.56 14.45 -3.61
C LEU A 285 4.97 14.48 -5.03
N PHE A 286 5.56 13.75 -5.97
CA PHE A 286 4.96 13.54 -7.29
C PHE A 286 3.59 12.83 -7.18
N GLY A 287 3.51 11.85 -6.27
CA GLY A 287 2.29 11.12 -5.94
C GLY A 287 1.13 12.02 -5.50
N VAL A 288 1.39 13.15 -4.84
CA VAL A 288 0.37 14.14 -4.47
C VAL A 288 -0.33 14.69 -5.70
N TRP A 289 0.44 15.25 -6.64
CA TRP A 289 -0.11 15.78 -7.89
C TRP A 289 -0.80 14.69 -8.71
N ASN A 290 -0.13 13.55 -8.88
CA ASN A 290 -0.64 12.44 -9.67
C ASN A 290 -1.95 11.87 -9.07
N GLY A 291 -2.04 11.80 -7.74
CA GLY A 291 -3.23 11.39 -7.00
C GLY A 291 -4.39 12.37 -7.19
N ASP A 292 -4.17 13.66 -6.94
CA ASP A 292 -5.18 14.70 -7.14
C ASP A 292 -5.68 14.71 -8.59
N ARG A 293 -4.77 14.59 -9.57
CA ARG A 293 -5.14 14.51 -10.99
C ARG A 293 -6.06 13.34 -11.30
N ARG A 294 -5.75 12.13 -10.80
CA ARG A 294 -6.57 10.94 -11.02
C ARG A 294 -7.94 11.05 -10.36
N LEU A 295 -8.00 11.59 -9.14
CA LEU A 295 -9.27 11.80 -8.44
C LEU A 295 -10.14 12.85 -9.16
N ALA A 296 -9.54 13.94 -9.64
CA ALA A 296 -10.24 14.96 -10.44
C ALA A 296 -10.82 14.36 -11.73
N ILE A 297 -10.05 13.54 -12.45
CA ILE A 297 -10.53 12.87 -13.67
C ILE A 297 -11.72 11.94 -13.38
N ARG A 298 -11.66 11.18 -12.27
CA ARG A 298 -12.67 10.15 -11.96
C ARG A 298 -13.93 10.72 -11.31
N TYR A 299 -13.80 11.71 -10.44
CA TYR A 299 -14.91 12.20 -9.59
C TYR A 299 -15.35 13.64 -9.92
N GLY A 300 -14.59 14.39 -10.74
CA GLY A 300 -14.99 15.72 -11.18
C GLY A 300 -15.30 16.68 -10.02
N GLU A 301 -16.51 17.23 -10.02
CA GLU A 301 -16.98 18.21 -9.02
C GLU A 301 -16.94 17.68 -7.58
N ASP A 302 -17.21 16.38 -7.38
CA ASP A 302 -17.17 15.77 -6.05
C ASP A 302 -15.77 15.84 -5.43
N PHE A 303 -14.73 15.63 -6.25
CA PHE A 303 -13.35 15.75 -5.79
C PHE A 303 -12.96 17.21 -5.54
N GLU A 304 -13.36 18.15 -6.39
CA GLU A 304 -13.06 19.57 -6.15
C GLU A 304 -13.71 20.08 -4.86
N LEU A 305 -14.90 19.58 -4.51
CA LEU A 305 -15.52 19.86 -3.22
C LEU A 305 -14.68 19.29 -2.06
N VAL A 306 -14.31 18.00 -2.09
CA VAL A 306 -13.47 17.40 -1.04
C VAL A 306 -12.13 18.11 -0.91
N LYS A 307 -11.50 18.47 -2.03
CA LYS A 307 -10.25 19.22 -2.08
C LYS A 307 -10.40 20.62 -1.47
N SER A 308 -11.54 21.29 -1.67
CA SER A 308 -11.82 22.59 -1.06
C SER A 308 -11.95 22.52 0.48
N ARG A 309 -12.31 21.35 1.03
CA ARG A 309 -12.45 21.09 2.48
C ARG A 309 -11.24 20.43 3.13
N THR A 310 -10.23 20.05 2.36
CA THR A 310 -9.05 19.32 2.87
C THR A 310 -7.75 20.01 2.48
N SER A 311 -6.61 19.54 3.00
CA SER A 311 -5.29 20.09 2.66
C SER A 311 -4.27 18.98 2.42
N VAL A 312 -3.22 19.27 1.63
CA VAL A 312 -2.02 18.42 1.55
C VAL A 312 -1.21 18.55 2.84
N ILE A 313 -1.11 19.77 3.37
CA ILE A 313 -0.38 20.06 4.61
C ILE A 313 -1.24 19.58 5.78
N PRO A 314 -0.72 18.68 6.66
CA PRO A 314 -1.44 18.24 7.84
C PRO A 314 -2.03 19.40 8.65
N PHE A 315 -3.28 19.24 9.08
CA PHE A 315 -4.05 20.16 9.92
C PHE A 315 -4.37 21.53 9.31
N ALA A 316 -3.78 21.92 8.18
CA ALA A 316 -3.98 23.26 7.61
C ALA A 316 -5.45 23.57 7.31
N ALA A 317 -6.21 22.61 6.74
CA ALA A 317 -7.64 22.81 6.49
C ALA A 317 -8.48 22.98 7.77
N ILE A 318 -8.06 22.35 8.87
CA ILE A 318 -8.72 22.47 10.18
C ILE A 318 -8.43 23.85 10.77
N LEU A 319 -7.17 24.28 10.74
CA LEU A 319 -6.75 25.60 11.24
C LEU A 319 -7.37 26.75 10.45
N GLU A 320 -7.56 26.57 9.14
CA GLU A 320 -8.25 27.51 8.25
C GLU A 320 -9.79 27.47 8.38
N GLY A 321 -10.34 26.53 9.16
CA GLY A 321 -11.79 26.37 9.34
C GLY A 321 -12.55 25.76 8.16
N ARG A 322 -11.84 25.32 7.11
CA ARG A 322 -12.43 24.63 5.94
C ARG A 322 -12.82 23.19 6.26
N GLN A 323 -12.09 22.54 7.18
CA GLN A 323 -12.39 21.22 7.71
C GLN A 323 -12.88 21.33 9.14
N LYS A 324 -14.16 21.04 9.39
CA LYS A 324 -14.73 21.00 10.74
C LYS A 324 -14.65 19.59 11.30
N LEU A 325 -14.20 19.47 12.55
CA LEU A 325 -14.17 18.19 13.27
C LEU A 325 -15.52 17.98 13.98
N PRO A 326 -16.26 16.90 13.70
CA PRO A 326 -17.44 16.53 14.48
C PRO A 326 -17.10 16.31 15.95
N LYS A 327 -18.05 16.46 16.87
CA LYS A 327 -17.81 16.29 18.32
C LYS A 327 -17.25 14.91 18.67
N ASP A 328 -17.58 13.89 17.90
CA ASP A 328 -17.14 12.51 18.09
C ASP A 328 -16.14 12.03 17.03
N TYR A 329 -15.41 12.95 16.39
CA TYR A 329 -14.37 12.64 15.40
C TYR A 329 -13.33 11.61 15.91
N TYR A 330 -13.06 11.57 17.21
CA TYR A 330 -12.11 10.62 17.80
C TYR A 330 -12.51 9.16 17.56
N LYS A 331 -13.82 8.87 17.41
CA LYS A 331 -14.31 7.53 17.08
C LYS A 331 -13.82 7.06 15.72
N GLU A 332 -13.53 7.97 14.78
CA GLU A 332 -12.96 7.65 13.47
C GLU A 332 -11.59 6.97 13.59
N PHE A 333 -10.85 7.21 14.68
CA PHE A 333 -9.51 6.67 14.94
C PHE A 333 -9.50 5.43 15.85
N ILE A 334 -10.64 5.06 16.45
CA ILE A 334 -10.78 3.87 17.32
C ILE A 334 -11.47 2.71 16.54
N ARG A 335 -11.29 2.69 15.22
CA ARG A 335 -11.86 1.66 14.34
C ARG A 335 -10.91 0.47 14.19
N LEU A 336 -11.47 -0.71 13.90
CA LEU A 336 -10.70 -1.96 13.77
C LEU A 336 -9.48 -1.85 12.83
N PRO A 337 -9.55 -1.16 11.66
CA PRO A 337 -8.37 -1.02 10.80
C PRO A 337 -7.20 -0.29 11.47
N TYR A 338 -7.44 0.71 12.33
CA TYR A 338 -6.37 1.38 13.08
C TYR A 338 -5.78 0.49 14.17
N LEU A 339 -6.62 -0.34 14.82
CA LEU A 339 -6.13 -1.36 15.73
C LEU A 339 -5.24 -2.39 15.01
N ALA A 340 -5.65 -2.83 13.81
CA ALA A 340 -4.85 -3.71 12.96
C ALA A 340 -3.51 -3.05 12.55
N ILE A 341 -3.53 -1.77 12.13
CA ILE A 341 -2.32 -1.00 11.83
C ILE A 341 -1.40 -0.94 13.05
N THR A 342 -1.95 -0.77 14.25
CA THR A 342 -1.16 -0.78 15.50
C THR A 342 -0.40 -2.10 15.66
N PHE A 343 -1.10 -3.23 15.53
CA PHE A 343 -0.46 -4.56 15.60
C PHE A 343 0.56 -4.80 14.49
N VAL A 344 0.26 -4.38 13.26
CA VAL A 344 1.20 -4.49 12.13
C VAL A 344 2.45 -3.65 12.37
N THR A 345 2.30 -2.44 12.92
CA THR A 345 3.41 -1.54 13.22
C THR A 345 4.32 -2.13 14.29
N LEU A 346 3.75 -2.64 15.38
CA LEU A 346 4.51 -3.33 16.42
C LEU A 346 5.17 -4.60 15.89
N GLY A 347 4.44 -5.39 15.10
CA GLY A 347 4.95 -6.59 14.44
C GLY A 347 6.14 -6.28 13.53
N ALA A 348 6.06 -5.24 12.72
CA ALA A 348 7.14 -4.78 11.85
C ALA A 348 8.37 -4.33 12.67
N TYR A 349 8.17 -3.63 13.78
CA TYR A 349 9.25 -3.26 14.69
C TYR A 349 9.98 -4.48 15.27
N PHE A 350 9.25 -5.46 15.81
CA PHE A 350 9.85 -6.68 16.36
C PHE A 350 10.44 -7.60 15.29
N ALA A 351 9.88 -7.60 14.08
CA ALA A 351 10.38 -8.37 12.95
C ALA A 351 11.54 -7.68 12.22
N HIS A 352 11.89 -6.45 12.56
CA HIS A 352 12.92 -5.69 11.86
C HIS A 352 14.28 -6.43 11.76
N PRO A 353 14.78 -7.11 12.83
CA PRO A 353 15.98 -7.94 12.72
C PRO A 353 15.83 -9.14 11.77
N LEU A 354 14.62 -9.72 11.68
CA LEU A 354 14.34 -10.83 10.76
C LEU A 354 14.34 -10.35 9.30
N MET A 355 13.82 -9.15 9.03
CA MET A 355 13.86 -8.53 7.71
C MET A 355 15.30 -8.30 7.25
N GLN A 356 16.16 -7.80 8.15
CA GLN A 356 17.59 -7.64 7.87
C GLN A 356 18.28 -8.98 7.57
N ALA A 357 18.02 -10.00 8.40
CA ALA A 357 18.60 -11.33 8.21
C ALA A 357 18.11 -12.02 6.93
N ALA A 358 16.84 -11.85 6.55
CA ALA A 358 16.29 -12.38 5.31
C ALA A 358 16.88 -11.69 4.08
N SER A 359 16.97 -10.36 4.10
CA SER A 359 17.58 -9.55 3.03
C SER A 359 19.02 -9.96 2.74
N PHE A 360 19.80 -10.21 3.80
CA PHE A 360 21.22 -10.57 3.67
C PHE A 360 21.44 -11.89 2.93
N ARG A 361 20.47 -12.81 2.94
CA ARG A 361 20.56 -14.08 2.19
C ARG A 361 20.40 -13.91 0.68
N LEU A 362 19.87 -12.78 0.24
CA LEU A 362 19.64 -12.49 -1.17
C LEU A 362 20.89 -11.95 -1.86
N HIS A 363 21.81 -11.32 -1.11
CA HIS A 363 23.03 -10.72 -1.65
C HIS A 363 22.76 -9.70 -2.78
N TRP A 364 21.58 -9.07 -2.74
CA TRP A 364 21.19 -8.00 -3.64
C TRP A 364 21.77 -6.66 -3.21
#